data_AF-G8TAT6-F1
#
_entry.id   AF-G8TAT6-F1
#
_cell.length_a   1.000
_cell.length_b   1.000
_cell.length_c   1.000
_cell.angle_alpha   90.00
_cell.angle_beta   90.00
_cell.angle_gamma   90.00
#
_symmetry.space_group_name_H-M   'P 1'
#
loop_
_entity.id
_entity.type
_entity.pdbx_description
1 polymer ?
#
loop_
_entity_poly.entity_id
_entity_poly.type
_entity_poly.pdbx_seq_one_letter_code
_entity_poly.pdbx_strand_id
1 'polypeptide(L)'
;MMEPGFLEFLYTFLHDEGLPYLAETVNLGSLTCKLYDLVLDFKRCLNPKLYQKLWENSFYYSPPYLVLCAFNEKPQQTLLKVFTVMNWEQLETKENVANFLKKYCF
;
A
#
# COMPACT_ATOMS: atom_id res chain seq x y z
N MET A 1 -7.28 3.53 12.82
CA MET A 1 -6.12 4.31 12.32
C MET A 1 -5.50 3.53 11.16
N MET A 2 -5.00 4.21 10.12
CA MET A 2 -4.59 3.59 8.85
C MET A 2 -3.50 2.52 9.00
N GLU A 3 -2.43 2.83 9.75
CA GLU A 3 -1.28 1.95 9.91
C GLU A 3 -1.55 0.76 10.87
N PRO A 4 -2.22 0.93 12.03
CA PRO A 4 -2.62 -0.21 12.86
C PRO A 4 -3.57 -1.19 12.17
N GLY A 5 -4.53 -0.71 11.37
CA GLY A 5 -5.41 -1.60 10.61
C GLY A 5 -4.68 -2.35 9.50
N PHE A 6 -3.61 -1.76 8.96
CA PHE A 6 -2.72 -2.45 8.02
C PHE A 6 -1.84 -3.49 8.73
N LEU A 7 -1.43 -3.24 9.98
CA LEU A 7 -0.71 -4.21 10.81
C LEU A 7 -1.56 -5.45 11.10
N GLU A 8 -2.82 -5.28 11.48
CA GLU A 8 -3.76 -6.39 11.72
C GLU A 8 -3.94 -7.26 10.47
N PHE A 9 -4.04 -6.61 9.30
CA PHE A 9 -4.05 -7.31 8.01
C PHE A 9 -2.76 -8.11 7.79
N LEU A 10 -1.58 -7.50 7.95
CA LEU A 10 -0.30 -8.19 7.76
C LEU A 10 -0.15 -9.38 8.72
N TYR A 11 -0.57 -9.21 9.96
CA TYR A 11 -0.56 -10.26 10.97
C TYR A 11 -1.42 -11.45 10.53
N THR A 12 -2.66 -11.19 10.12
CA THR A 12 -3.60 -12.22 9.66
C THR A 12 -3.10 -12.90 8.38
N PHE A 13 -2.66 -12.10 7.40
CA PHE A 13 -2.12 -12.60 6.14
C PHE A 13 -0.95 -13.56 6.35
N LEU A 14 0.01 -13.19 7.21
CA LEU A 14 1.17 -14.04 7.48
C LEU A 14 0.78 -15.34 8.22
N HIS A 15 -0.23 -15.30 9.09
CA HIS A 15 -0.78 -16.53 9.69
C HIS A 15 -1.42 -17.44 8.64
N ASP A 16 -2.26 -16.89 7.76
CA ASP A 16 -2.94 -17.65 6.70
C ASP A 16 -1.96 -18.29 5.70
N GLU A 17 -0.81 -17.66 5.48
CA GLU A 17 0.27 -18.17 4.62
C GLU A 17 1.21 -19.16 5.33
N GLY A 18 0.92 -19.52 6.59
CA GLY A 18 1.72 -20.47 7.36
C GLY A 18 3.04 -19.88 7.89
N LEU A 19 3.11 -18.56 8.06
CA LEU A 19 4.26 -17.80 8.57
C LEU A 19 3.99 -17.14 9.94
N PRO A 20 3.49 -17.88 10.95
CA PRO A 20 3.03 -17.30 12.22
C PRO A 20 4.15 -16.59 12.99
N TYR A 21 5.37 -17.13 12.98
CA TYR A 21 6.50 -16.48 13.67
C TYR A 21 6.96 -15.19 12.99
N LEU A 22 6.79 -15.11 11.66
CA LEU A 22 7.03 -13.86 10.95
C LEU A 22 5.94 -12.85 11.30
N ALA A 23 4.68 -13.29 11.43
CA ALA A 23 3.57 -12.44 11.90
C ALA A 23 3.88 -11.82 13.27
N GLU A 24 4.32 -12.63 14.24
CA GLU A 24 4.72 -12.14 15.57
C GLU A 24 5.90 -11.17 15.50
N THR A 25 6.92 -11.51 14.69
CA THR A 25 8.11 -10.66 14.51
C THR A 25 7.72 -9.29 13.93
N VAL A 26 6.85 -9.27 12.92
CA VAL A 26 6.35 -8.04 12.31
C VAL A 26 5.50 -7.25 13.30
N ASN A 27 4.63 -7.92 14.07
CA ASN A 27 3.80 -7.28 15.07
C ASN A 27 4.64 -6.55 16.13
N LEU A 28 5.63 -7.23 16.69
CA LEU A 28 6.55 -6.64 17.68
C LEU A 28 7.47 -5.58 17.06
N GLY A 29 7.98 -5.83 15.85
CA GLY A 29 8.90 -4.94 15.14
C GLY A 29 8.24 -3.66 14.59
N SER A 30 6.92 -3.68 14.38
CA SER A 30 6.14 -2.56 13.83
C SER A 30 6.26 -1.26 14.63
N LEU A 31 6.64 -1.34 15.90
CA LEU A 31 6.88 -0.18 16.76
C LEU A 31 8.15 0.61 16.37
N THR A 32 9.04 -0.01 15.59
CA THR A 32 10.38 0.52 15.30
C THR A 32 10.60 0.90 13.85
N CYS A 33 9.69 0.52 12.95
CA CYS A 33 9.79 0.79 11.52
C CYS A 33 8.42 1.11 10.91
N LYS A 34 8.42 1.81 9.78
CA LYS A 34 7.19 2.03 9.01
C LYS A 34 6.82 0.73 8.32
N LEU A 35 5.55 0.34 8.41
CA LEU A 35 5.08 -0.89 7.77
C LEU A 35 5.22 -0.84 6.25
N TYR A 36 5.19 0.36 5.68
CA TYR A 36 5.43 0.54 4.27
C TYR A 36 6.85 0.13 3.83
N ASP A 37 7.88 0.53 4.59
CA ASP A 37 9.28 0.19 4.29
C ASP A 37 9.48 -1.34 4.40
N LEU A 38 8.85 -1.97 5.40
CA LEU A 38 8.82 -3.43 5.55
C LEU A 38 8.22 -4.11 4.30
N VAL A 39 7.14 -3.59 3.75
CA VAL A 39 6.52 -4.16 2.53
C VAL A 39 7.41 -3.97 1.30
N LEU A 40 8.18 -2.89 1.23
CA LEU A 40 9.19 -2.73 0.17
C LEU A 40 10.30 -3.78 0.28
N ASP A 41 10.72 -4.14 1.48
CA ASP A 41 11.67 -5.24 1.68
C ASP A 41 11.03 -6.60 1.37
N PHE A 42 9.74 -6.79 1.68
CA PHE A 42 9.00 -7.97 1.25
C PHE A 42 8.95 -8.11 -0.27
N LYS A 43 8.85 -7.01 -1.02
CA LYS A 43 8.93 -7.03 -2.49
C LYS A 43 10.24 -7.63 -3.01
N ARG A 44 11.33 -7.43 -2.27
CA ARG A 44 12.68 -7.92 -2.63
C ARG A 44 12.90 -9.36 -2.19
N CYS A 45 12.32 -9.76 -1.06
CA CYS A 45 12.64 -11.01 -0.38
C CYS A 45 11.57 -12.10 -0.50
N LEU A 46 10.29 -11.74 -0.62
CA LEU A 46 9.22 -12.73 -0.76
C LEU A 46 9.18 -13.31 -2.17
N ASN A 47 8.63 -14.52 -2.27
CA ASN A 47 8.28 -15.08 -3.56
C ASN A 47 7.36 -14.10 -4.31
N PRO A 48 7.60 -13.83 -5.61
CA PRO A 48 6.77 -12.91 -6.40
C PRO A 48 5.27 -13.20 -6.33
N LYS A 49 4.86 -14.48 -6.30
CA LYS A 49 3.45 -14.88 -6.16
C LYS A 49 2.86 -14.50 -4.81
N LEU A 50 3.65 -14.69 -3.74
CA LEU A 50 3.24 -14.36 -2.38
C LEU A 50 3.14 -12.84 -2.20
N TYR A 51 4.10 -12.09 -2.74
CA TYR A 51 4.05 -10.63 -2.74
C TYR A 51 2.85 -10.10 -3.54
N GLN A 52 2.56 -10.67 -4.71
CA GLN A 52 1.39 -10.30 -5.50
C GLN A 52 0.10 -10.56 -4.72
N LYS A 53 -0.01 -11.72 -4.05
CA LYS A 53 -1.16 -12.05 -3.20
C LYS A 53 -1.33 -11.07 -2.04
N LEU A 54 -0.23 -10.69 -1.37
CA LEU A 54 -0.24 -9.66 -0.32
C LEU A 54 -0.79 -8.35 -0.87
N TRP A 55 -0.26 -7.91 -2.02
CA TRP A 55 -0.65 -6.68 -2.67
C TRP A 55 -2.14 -6.68 -3.03
N GLU A 56 -2.63 -7.72 -3.70
CA GLU A 56 -4.04 -7.89 -4.06
C GLU A 56 -4.95 -7.93 -2.83
N ASN A 57 -4.61 -8.76 -1.83
CA ASN A 57 -5.40 -8.88 -0.61
C ASN A 57 -5.44 -7.58 0.19
N SER A 58 -4.38 -6.77 0.15
CA SER A 58 -4.36 -5.50 0.87
C SER A 58 -5.43 -4.51 0.37
N PHE A 59 -5.85 -4.59 -0.90
CA PHE A 59 -6.91 -3.73 -1.42
C PHE A 59 -8.30 -4.08 -0.86
N TYR A 60 -8.52 -5.35 -0.54
CA TYR A 60 -9.83 -5.86 -0.12
C TYR A 60 -9.96 -5.99 1.39
N TYR A 61 -8.87 -6.34 2.07
CA TYR A 61 -8.88 -6.73 3.48
C TYR A 61 -8.12 -5.78 4.40
N SER A 62 -7.55 -4.70 3.86
CA SER A 62 -6.83 -3.70 4.67
C SER A 62 -7.30 -2.27 4.33
N PRO A 63 -7.15 -1.31 5.26
CA PRO A 63 -7.25 0.10 4.91
C PRO A 63 -6.30 0.44 3.75
N PRO A 64 -6.57 1.49 2.94
CA PRO A 64 -5.76 1.81 1.75
C PRO A 64 -4.38 2.41 2.08
N TYR A 65 -3.70 1.92 3.12
CA TYR A 65 -2.41 2.37 3.62
C TYR A 65 -1.30 2.17 2.58
N LEU A 66 -1.17 0.95 2.02
CA LEU A 66 -0.16 0.67 1.00
C LEU A 66 -0.32 1.54 -0.24
N VAL A 67 -1.56 1.72 -0.68
CA VAL A 67 -1.90 2.53 -1.87
C VAL A 67 -1.57 4.00 -1.64
N LEU A 68 -1.92 4.54 -0.48
CA LEU A 68 -1.63 5.92 -0.12
C LEU A 68 -0.14 6.18 0.05
N CYS A 69 0.61 5.24 0.64
CA CYS A 69 2.06 5.35 0.74
C CYS A 69 2.74 5.26 -0.63
N ALA A 70 2.34 4.31 -1.48
CA ALA A 70 2.86 4.20 -2.86
C ALA A 70 2.50 5.42 -3.73
N PHE A 71 1.34 6.03 -3.50
CA PHE A 71 0.96 7.30 -4.12
C PHE A 71 1.87 8.46 -3.69
N ASN A 72 2.24 8.51 -2.40
CA ASN A 72 3.14 9.52 -1.85
C ASN A 72 4.61 9.31 -2.25
N GLU A 73 5.04 8.09 -2.53
CA GLU A 73 6.42 7.77 -2.95
C GLU A 73 6.75 8.15 -4.39
N LYS A 74 5.75 8.26 -5.28
CA LYS A 74 5.99 8.95 -6.54
C LYS A 74 6.48 10.34 -6.15
N PRO A 75 7.67 10.79 -6.62
CA PRO A 75 8.14 12.11 -6.29
C PRO A 75 7.03 13.05 -6.68
N GLN A 76 6.37 13.62 -5.69
CA GLN A 76 5.65 14.84 -5.91
C GLN A 76 6.77 15.77 -6.38
N GLN A 77 6.86 16.00 -7.70
CA GLN A 77 7.63 17.11 -8.25
C GLN A 77 7.19 18.46 -7.66
N THR A 78 6.23 18.45 -6.75
CA THR A 78 5.66 19.58 -6.08
C THR A 78 5.49 19.21 -4.62
N LEU A 79 6.44 19.65 -3.79
CA LEU A 79 6.12 20.17 -2.46
C LEU A 79 4.63 20.58 -2.39
N LEU A 80 3.84 19.90 -1.56
CA LEU A 80 2.53 20.38 -1.10
C LEU A 80 1.62 20.91 -2.22
N LYS A 81 1.15 20.06 -3.14
CA LYS A 81 -0.09 20.37 -3.88
C LYS A 81 -1.22 19.53 -3.34
N VAL A 82 -1.94 20.11 -2.36
CA VAL A 82 -3.27 19.65 -1.98
C VAL A 82 -4.09 19.45 -3.26
N PHE A 83 -4.64 18.26 -3.45
CA PHE A 83 -5.54 17.99 -4.57
C PHE A 83 -6.89 18.65 -4.26
N THR A 84 -7.04 19.90 -4.67
CA THR A 84 -8.25 20.68 -4.43
C THR A 84 -9.34 20.31 -5.42
N VAL A 85 -10.60 20.64 -5.10
CA VAL A 85 -11.75 20.45 -5.99
C VAL A 85 -11.53 21.13 -7.37
N MET A 86 -10.79 22.24 -7.40
CA MET A 86 -10.43 22.92 -8.65
C MET A 86 -9.50 22.09 -9.55
N ASN A 87 -8.60 21.28 -8.99
CA ASN A 87 -7.74 20.40 -9.78
C ASN A 87 -8.56 19.29 -10.44
N TRP A 88 -9.63 18.83 -9.78
CA TRP A 88 -10.53 17.81 -10.30
C TRP A 88 -11.40 18.30 -11.45
N GLU A 89 -11.78 19.58 -11.48
CA GLU A 89 -12.62 20.13 -12.55
C GLU A 89 -11.91 20.27 -13.90
N GLN A 90 -10.58 20.25 -13.91
CA GLN A 90 -9.80 20.28 -15.14
C GLN A 90 -9.99 18.98 -15.94
N LEU A 91 -10.34 19.13 -17.22
CA LEU A 91 -10.63 18.02 -18.12
C LEU A 91 -9.44 17.06 -18.25
N GLU A 92 -8.24 17.62 -18.37
CA GLU A 92 -6.97 16.90 -18.45
C GLU A 92 -6.69 16.05 -17.19
N THR A 93 -7.03 16.55 -16.01
CA THR A 93 -6.87 15.80 -14.75
C THR A 93 -7.80 14.59 -14.70
N LYS A 94 -9.04 14.74 -15.18
CA LYS A 94 -10.00 13.61 -15.24
C LYS A 94 -9.54 12.55 -16.24
N GLU A 95 -9.01 12.96 -17.39
CA GLU A 95 -8.45 12.05 -18.40
C GLU A 95 -7.20 11.33 -17.91
N ASN A 96 -6.30 12.04 -17.23
CA ASN A 96 -5.10 11.45 -16.63
C ASN A 96 -5.43 10.43 -15.54
N VAL A 97 -6.45 10.69 -14.72
CA VAL A 97 -6.93 9.73 -13.72
C VAL A 97 -7.62 8.53 -14.39
N ALA A 98 -8.44 8.74 -15.42
CA ALA A 98 -9.06 7.64 -16.16
C ALA A 98 -8.02 6.73 -16.86
N ASN A 99 -6.96 7.33 -17.43
CA ASN A 99 -5.86 6.59 -18.02
C ASN A 99 -5.01 5.85 -16.98
N PHE A 100 -4.80 6.46 -15.80
CA PHE A 100 -4.16 5.80 -14.68
C PHE A 100 -4.95 4.57 -14.23
N LEU A 101 -6.27 4.69 -14.09
CA LEU A 101 -7.15 3.59 -13.70
C LEU A 101 -7.19 2.47 -14.76
N LYS A 102 -7.22 2.81 -16.06
CA LYS A 102 -7.14 1.82 -17.14
C LYS A 102 -5.80 1.07 -17.18
N LYS A 103 -4.72 1.70 -16.73
CA LYS A 103 -3.37 1.12 -16.80
C LYS A 103 -3.06 0.22 -15.61
N TYR A 104 -3.73 0.41 -14.47
CA TYR A 104 -3.38 -0.25 -13.21
C TYR A 104 -4.55 -0.94 -12.50
N CYS A 105 -5.81 -0.76 -12.93
CA CYS A 105 -7.00 -1.41 -12.34
C CYS A 105 -7.78 -2.30 -13.31
N PHE A 106 -7.46 -2.30 -14.60
CA PHE A 106 -8.04 -3.19 -15.63
C PHE A 106 -6.94 -3.89 -16.42
#